data_AF-A0A835WMA7-F1
#
_entry.id   AF-A0A835WMA7-F1
#
_cell.length_a   1.000
_cell.length_b   1.000
_cell.length_c   1.000
_cell.angle_alpha   90.00
_cell.angle_beta   90.00
_cell.angle_gamma   90.00
#
_symmetry.space_group_name_H-M   'P 1'
#
loop_
_entity.id
_entity.type
_entity.pdbx_description
1 polymer ?
#
loop_
_entity_poly.entity_id
_entity_poly.type
_entity_poly.pdbx_seq_one_letter_code
_entity_poly.pdbx_strand_id
1 'polypeptide(L)'
;MKAHQSLTENRAKVPPSSAALRMVFLASAIPFVGFGFLDNAIMLVAGEEIDNVFGVKLGLSTLASAGLGNAVADVIGVGAAKYIEQAVRWLPFVKEPKLNKYQNAMPATQRAKLAGAMIGVACGCMLGLTPLFVSGSFFTIR
;
A
#
# COMPACT_ATOMS: atom_id res chain seq x y z
N MET A 1 0.33 -41.97 -16.46
CA MET A 1 0.92 -40.86 -15.68
C MET A 1 1.58 -39.77 -16.54
N LYS A 2 2.40 -40.08 -17.56
CA LYS A 2 3.12 -39.07 -18.37
C LYS A 2 2.22 -38.04 -19.10
N ALA A 3 1.07 -38.46 -19.64
CA ALA A 3 0.14 -37.56 -20.34
C ALA A 3 -0.57 -36.56 -19.40
N HIS A 4 -0.81 -36.94 -18.14
CA HIS A 4 -1.41 -36.01 -17.18
C HIS A 4 -0.40 -34.95 -16.75
N GLN A 5 0.87 -35.34 -16.59
CA GLN A 5 1.98 -34.47 -16.21
C GLN A 5 2.33 -33.46 -17.32
N SER A 6 2.30 -33.86 -18.59
CA SER A 6 2.55 -32.95 -19.73
C SER A 6 1.44 -31.92 -19.93
N LEU A 7 0.18 -32.26 -19.62
CA LEU A 7 -0.94 -31.33 -19.67
C LEU A 7 -0.89 -30.29 -18.54
N THR A 8 -0.46 -30.67 -17.34
CA THR A 8 -0.23 -29.72 -16.23
C THR A 8 0.94 -28.79 -16.52
N GLU A 9 2.02 -29.30 -17.10
CA GLU A 9 3.19 -28.49 -17.50
C GLU A 9 2.84 -27.50 -18.63
N ASN A 10 2.01 -27.91 -19.60
CA ASN A 10 1.53 -27.01 -20.65
C ASN A 10 0.61 -25.91 -20.11
N ARG A 11 -0.32 -26.24 -19.19
CA ARG A 11 -1.16 -25.22 -18.52
C ARG A 11 -0.36 -24.26 -17.64
N ALA A 12 0.78 -24.69 -17.10
CA ALA A 12 1.68 -23.83 -16.33
C ALA A 12 2.39 -22.78 -17.20
N LYS A 13 2.54 -23.02 -18.51
CA LYS A 13 3.15 -22.09 -19.47
C LYS A 13 2.21 -21.05 -20.06
N VAL A 14 0.89 -21.20 -19.87
CA VAL A 14 -0.08 -20.24 -20.44
C VAL A 14 -0.05 -18.93 -19.64
N PRO A 15 0.19 -17.78 -20.27
CA PRO A 15 0.20 -16.50 -19.58
C PRO A 15 -1.19 -16.16 -18.99
N PRO A 16 -1.25 -15.42 -17.87
CA PRO A 16 -2.53 -14.96 -17.33
C PRO A 16 -3.29 -14.11 -18.35
N SER A 17 -4.62 -14.20 -18.34
CA SER A 17 -5.46 -13.33 -19.15
C SER A 17 -5.35 -11.87 -18.70
N SER A 18 -5.63 -10.93 -19.59
CA SER A 18 -5.64 -9.49 -19.25
C SER A 18 -6.62 -9.15 -18.11
N ALA A 19 -7.75 -9.86 -18.04
CA ALA A 19 -8.70 -9.74 -16.93
C ALA A 19 -8.08 -10.20 -15.60
N ALA A 20 -7.33 -11.31 -15.60
CA ALA A 20 -6.62 -11.76 -14.42
C ALA A 20 -5.54 -10.75 -13.99
N LEU A 21 -4.75 -10.19 -14.93
CA LEU A 21 -3.76 -9.17 -14.61
C LEU A 21 -4.38 -7.89 -14.02
N ARG A 22 -5.54 -7.45 -14.52
CA ARG A 22 -6.29 -6.34 -13.92
C ARG A 22 -6.75 -6.64 -12.48
N MET A 23 -7.19 -7.87 -12.22
CA MET A 23 -7.57 -8.27 -10.86
C MET A 23 -6.36 -8.38 -9.93
N VAL A 24 -5.21 -8.86 -10.42
CA VAL A 24 -3.94 -8.84 -9.67
C VAL A 24 -3.56 -7.40 -9.31
N PHE A 25 -3.66 -6.48 -10.28
CA PHE A 25 -3.40 -5.07 -10.05
C PHE A 25 -4.31 -4.50 -8.96
N LEU A 26 -5.62 -4.70 -9.04
CA LEU A 26 -6.58 -4.19 -8.04
C LEU A 26 -6.38 -4.82 -6.67
N ALA A 27 -6.16 -6.13 -6.61
CA ALA A 27 -5.90 -6.86 -5.37
C ALA A 27 -4.63 -6.38 -4.68
N SER A 28 -3.63 -5.92 -5.45
CA SER A 28 -2.45 -5.27 -4.89
C SER A 28 -2.73 -3.82 -4.52
N ALA A 29 -3.38 -3.04 -5.39
CA ALA A 29 -3.55 -1.60 -5.19
C ALA A 29 -4.34 -1.25 -3.93
N ILE A 30 -5.46 -1.93 -3.68
CA ILE A 30 -6.40 -1.53 -2.63
C ILE A 30 -5.80 -1.62 -1.21
N PRO A 31 -5.13 -2.72 -0.81
CA PRO A 31 -4.41 -2.75 0.46
C PRO A 31 -3.37 -1.63 0.57
N PHE A 32 -2.64 -1.36 -0.52
CA PHE A 32 -1.62 -0.31 -0.54
C PHE A 32 -2.18 1.11 -0.51
N VAL A 33 -3.42 1.35 -0.98
CA VAL A 33 -4.15 2.60 -0.73
C VAL A 33 -4.39 2.79 0.77
N GLY A 34 -4.85 1.73 1.45
CA GLY A 34 -5.05 1.77 2.90
C GLY A 34 -3.74 2.01 3.65
N PHE A 35 -2.67 1.31 3.25
CA PHE A 35 -1.34 1.48 3.84
C PHE A 35 -0.83 2.91 3.66
N GLY A 36 -0.82 3.44 2.42
CA GLY A 36 -0.34 4.79 2.14
C GLY A 36 -1.17 5.88 2.81
N PHE A 37 -2.48 5.65 2.98
CA PHE A 37 -3.35 6.55 3.74
C PHE A 37 -2.95 6.61 5.21
N LEU A 38 -2.85 5.45 5.87
CA LEU A 38 -2.46 5.35 7.28
C LEU A 38 -1.07 5.93 7.51
N ASP A 39 -0.12 5.58 6.65
CA ASP A 39 1.27 6.05 6.72
C ASP A 39 1.34 7.57 6.70
N ASN A 40 0.79 8.22 5.66
CA ASN A 40 0.89 9.67 5.52
C ASN A 40 0.02 10.43 6.55
N ALA A 41 -1.15 9.89 6.94
CA ALA A 41 -1.99 10.52 7.96
C ALA A 41 -1.35 10.47 9.35
N ILE A 42 -0.79 9.31 9.73
CA ILE A 42 -0.10 9.15 11.02
C ILE A 42 1.19 9.97 11.02
N MET A 43 1.96 9.98 9.93
CA MET A 43 3.15 10.80 9.82
C MET A 43 2.85 12.26 10.14
N LEU A 44 1.78 12.82 9.57
CA LEU A 44 1.41 14.22 9.78
C LEU A 44 0.98 14.48 11.22
N VAL A 45 0.07 13.68 11.76
CA VAL A 45 -0.43 13.86 13.13
C VAL A 45 0.68 13.64 14.15
N ALA A 46 1.42 12.54 14.04
CA ALA A 46 2.52 12.24 14.95
C ALA A 46 3.68 13.25 14.79
N GLY A 47 3.99 13.65 13.56
CA GLY A 47 5.02 14.63 13.26
C GLY A 47 4.71 16.00 13.87
N GLU A 48 3.47 16.46 13.78
CA GLU A 48 3.00 17.70 14.41
C GLU A 48 3.06 17.63 15.94
N GLU A 49 2.61 16.53 16.54
CA GLU A 49 2.71 16.32 17.99
C GLU A 49 4.17 16.29 18.47
N ILE A 50 5.05 15.62 17.73
CA ILE A 50 6.49 15.60 18.03
C ILE A 50 7.07 17.01 17.92
N ASP A 51 6.70 17.77 16.90
CA ASP A 51 7.18 19.15 16.71
C ASP A 51 6.71 20.07 17.84
N ASN A 52 5.45 19.93 18.27
CA ASN A 52 4.88 20.72 19.37
C ASN A 52 5.51 20.40 20.72
N VAL A 53 5.82 19.12 21.00
CA VAL A 53 6.38 18.70 22.29
C VAL A 53 7.90 18.93 22.36
N PHE A 54 8.61 18.63 21.26
CA PHE A 54 10.06 18.53 21.23
C PHE A 54 10.76 19.58 20.35
N GLY A 55 10.06 20.24 19.42
CA GLY A 55 10.67 21.20 18.49
C GLY A 55 11.43 22.31 19.21
N VAL A 56 10.78 22.97 20.20
CA VAL A 56 11.43 24.02 21.00
C VAL A 56 12.37 23.45 22.08
N LYS A 57 12.04 22.27 22.65
CA LYS A 57 12.79 21.69 23.78
C LYS A 57 14.10 21.02 23.39
N LEU A 58 14.15 20.43 22.20
CA LEU A 58 15.30 19.68 21.67
C LEU A 58 15.93 20.36 20.45
N GLY A 59 15.38 21.49 19.99
CA GLY A 59 15.87 22.19 18.80
C GLY A 59 15.68 21.40 17.51
N LEU A 60 14.66 20.53 17.45
CA LEU A 60 14.36 19.76 16.24
C LEU A 60 13.77 20.67 15.17
N SER A 61 14.16 20.45 13.92
CA SER A 61 13.46 21.07 12.80
C SER A 61 12.13 20.36 12.55
N THR A 62 11.15 21.08 12.01
CA THR A 62 9.86 20.49 11.63
C THR A 62 10.01 19.31 10.66
N LEU A 63 11.03 19.33 9.78
CA LEU A 63 11.33 18.19 8.91
C LEU A 63 11.88 16.98 9.68
N ALA A 64 12.65 17.19 10.74
CA ALA A 64 13.11 16.11 11.61
C ALA A 64 11.94 15.49 12.40
N SER A 65 11.03 16.32 12.92
CA SER A 65 9.80 15.88 13.58
C SER A 65 8.91 15.06 12.64
N ALA A 66 8.74 15.50 11.38
CA ALA A 66 8.04 14.74 10.36
C ALA A 66 8.72 13.39 10.04
N GLY A 67 10.07 13.37 9.96
CA GLY A 67 10.82 12.12 9.77
C GLY A 67 10.63 11.12 10.91
N LEU A 68 10.55 11.59 12.16
CA LEU A 68 10.20 10.76 13.31
C LEU A 68 8.74 10.28 13.24
N GLY A 69 7.84 11.16 12.79
CA GLY A 69 6.45 10.81 12.49
C GLY A 69 6.36 9.67 11.47
N ASN A 70 7.17 9.69 10.42
CA ASN A 70 7.22 8.63 9.41
C ASN A 70 7.68 7.29 10.01
N ALA A 71 8.71 7.32 10.86
CA ALA A 71 9.17 6.11 11.54
C ALA A 71 8.09 5.48 12.44
N VAL A 72 7.30 6.31 13.13
CA VAL A 72 6.14 5.86 13.91
C VAL A 72 5.06 5.28 12.99
N ALA A 73 4.78 5.97 11.87
CA ALA A 73 3.80 5.56 10.88
C ALA A 73 4.15 4.21 10.24
N ASP A 74 5.42 3.95 9.93
CA ASP A 74 5.91 2.68 9.40
C ASP A 74 5.65 1.51 10.37
N VAL A 75 5.97 1.71 11.66
CA VAL A 75 5.75 0.68 12.70
C VAL A 75 4.27 0.35 12.82
N ILE A 76 3.41 1.38 12.85
CA ILE A 76 1.97 1.20 12.93
C ILE A 76 1.42 0.59 11.64
N GLY A 77 1.89 1.03 10.47
CA GLY A 77 1.47 0.54 9.16
C GLY A 77 1.75 -0.94 8.97
N VAL A 78 2.93 -1.41 9.40
CA VAL A 78 3.26 -2.84 9.40
C VAL A 78 2.35 -3.62 10.37
N GLY A 79 2.08 -3.07 11.57
CA GLY A 79 1.13 -3.67 12.52
C GLY A 79 -0.31 -3.71 11.99
N ALA A 80 -0.71 -2.69 11.24
CA ALA A 80 -2.03 -2.52 10.65
C ALA A 80 -2.25 -3.36 9.39
N ALA A 81 -1.18 -3.88 8.76
CA ALA A 81 -1.26 -4.64 7.52
C ALA A 81 -2.32 -5.76 7.55
N LYS A 82 -2.38 -6.53 8.65
CA LYS A 82 -3.38 -7.60 8.83
C LYS A 82 -4.81 -7.08 8.91
N TYR A 83 -5.01 -5.88 9.45
CA TYR A 83 -6.35 -5.26 9.54
C TYR A 83 -6.76 -4.70 8.18
N ILE A 84 -5.82 -4.10 7.45
CA ILE A 84 -6.04 -3.65 6.08
C ILE A 84 -6.43 -4.83 5.20
N GLU A 85 -5.67 -5.93 5.24
CA GLU A 85 -6.00 -7.15 4.48
C GLU A 85 -7.39 -7.70 4.83
N GLN A 86 -7.74 -7.72 6.12
CA GLN A 86 -9.06 -8.15 6.57
C GLN A 86 -10.15 -7.23 6.02
N ALA A 87 -9.98 -5.90 6.10
CA ALA A 87 -10.94 -4.93 5.56
C ALA A 87 -11.14 -5.09 4.05
N VAL A 88 -10.07 -5.33 3.30
CA VAL A 88 -10.15 -5.56 1.85
C VAL A 88 -10.92 -6.84 1.51
N ARG A 89 -10.87 -7.88 2.35
CA ARG A 89 -11.68 -9.11 2.14
C ARG A 89 -13.18 -8.87 2.22
N TRP A 90 -13.63 -7.80 2.87
CA TRP A 90 -15.05 -7.43 2.90
C TRP A 90 -15.53 -6.84 1.56
N LEU A 91 -14.62 -6.46 0.66
CA LEU A 91 -14.98 -5.89 -0.64
C LEU A 91 -15.29 -7.02 -1.65
N PRO A 92 -16.57 -7.23 -2.03
CA PRO A 92 -16.96 -8.40 -2.82
C PRO A 92 -16.44 -8.36 -4.27
N PHE A 93 -15.98 -7.20 -4.75
CA PHE A 93 -15.50 -7.01 -6.12
C PHE A 93 -14.00 -7.31 -6.30
N VAL A 94 -13.23 -7.43 -5.22
CA VAL A 94 -11.78 -7.68 -5.25
C VAL A 94 -11.53 -9.14 -4.99
N LYS A 95 -11.65 -9.96 -6.05
CA LYS A 95 -11.32 -11.38 -5.94
C LYS A 95 -9.96 -11.62 -6.55
N GLU A 96 -8.99 -12.00 -5.71
CA GLU A 96 -7.67 -12.36 -6.18
C GLU A 96 -7.79 -13.54 -7.17
N PRO A 97 -7.28 -13.41 -8.41
CA PRO A 97 -7.41 -14.45 -9.40
C PRO A 97 -6.62 -15.68 -8.97
N LYS A 98 -7.21 -16.88 -9.15
CA LYS A 98 -6.53 -18.14 -8.87
C LYS A 98 -5.44 -18.40 -9.90
N LEU A 99 -4.24 -17.86 -9.66
CA LEU A 99 -3.06 -18.09 -10.47
C LEU A 99 -2.27 -19.29 -9.93
N ASN A 100 -1.74 -20.12 -10.82
CA ASN A 100 -0.80 -21.16 -10.42
C ASN A 100 0.58 -20.53 -10.09
N LYS A 101 1.47 -21.30 -9.44
CA LYS A 101 2.80 -20.80 -9.02
C LYS A 101 3.62 -20.23 -10.18
N TYR A 102 3.56 -20.85 -11.35
CA TYR A 102 4.28 -20.39 -12.54
C TYR A 102 3.73 -19.07 -13.06
N GLN A 103 2.41 -18.97 -13.22
CA GLN A 103 1.72 -17.74 -13.62
C GLN A 103 1.96 -16.59 -12.63
N ASN A 104 2.01 -16.88 -11.33
CA ASN A 104 2.32 -15.88 -10.32
C ASN A 104 3.76 -15.35 -10.45
N ALA A 105 4.71 -16.22 -10.81
CA ALA A 105 6.11 -15.85 -11.03
C ALA A 105 6.38 -15.16 -12.38
N MET A 106 5.41 -15.13 -13.30
CA MET A 106 5.60 -14.51 -14.60
C MET A 106 5.84 -12.99 -14.49
N PRO A 107 6.72 -12.40 -15.32
CA PRO A 107 7.00 -10.96 -15.29
C PRO A 107 5.76 -10.08 -15.46
N ALA A 108 4.79 -10.51 -16.29
CA ALA A 108 3.53 -9.77 -16.47
C ALA A 108 2.75 -9.64 -15.15
N THR A 109 2.65 -10.74 -14.39
CA THR A 109 1.99 -10.75 -13.07
C THR A 109 2.75 -9.91 -12.07
N GLN A 110 4.09 -10.05 -12.02
CA GLN A 110 4.93 -9.28 -11.11
C GLN A 110 4.84 -7.77 -11.39
N ARG A 111 4.85 -7.37 -12.67
CA ARG A 111 4.63 -5.97 -13.08
C ARG A 111 3.24 -5.47 -12.69
N ALA A 112 2.19 -6.29 -12.86
CA ALA A 112 0.84 -5.91 -12.44
C ALA A 112 0.74 -5.72 -10.92
N LYS A 113 1.38 -6.59 -10.12
CA LYS A 113 1.48 -6.44 -8.67
C LYS A 113 2.20 -5.16 -8.29
N LEU A 114 3.40 -4.97 -8.82
CA LEU A 114 4.23 -3.81 -8.51
C LEU A 114 3.54 -2.50 -8.93
N ALA A 115 2.98 -2.43 -10.13
CA ALA A 115 2.23 -1.28 -10.60
C ALA A 115 1.02 -0.99 -9.70
N GLY A 116 0.28 -2.05 -9.31
CA GLY A 116 -0.83 -1.93 -8.38
C GLY A 116 -0.38 -1.36 -7.05
N ALA A 117 0.68 -1.91 -6.46
CA ALA A 117 1.24 -1.43 -5.20
C ALA A 117 1.70 0.04 -5.29
N MET A 118 2.48 0.41 -6.31
CA MET A 118 2.97 1.78 -6.48
C MET A 118 1.83 2.80 -6.63
N ILE A 119 0.86 2.51 -7.50
CA ILE A 119 -0.30 3.39 -7.69
C ILE A 119 -1.17 3.42 -6.44
N GLY A 120 -1.34 2.28 -5.78
CA GLY A 120 -2.06 2.16 -4.51
C GLY A 120 -1.45 3.05 -3.44
N VAL A 121 -0.14 2.92 -3.18
CA VAL A 121 0.57 3.77 -2.21
C VAL A 121 0.43 5.24 -2.60
N ALA A 122 0.69 5.61 -3.87
CA ALA A 122 0.60 6.99 -4.30
C ALA A 122 -0.80 7.60 -4.05
N CYS A 123 -1.87 6.90 -4.44
CA CYS A 123 -3.24 7.33 -4.17
C CYS A 123 -3.54 7.39 -2.68
N GLY A 124 -3.09 6.39 -1.91
CA GLY A 124 -3.22 6.34 -0.45
C GLY A 124 -2.58 7.55 0.22
N CYS A 125 -1.34 7.87 -0.13
CA CYS A 125 -0.62 9.01 0.42
C CYS A 125 -1.34 10.33 0.11
N MET A 126 -1.87 10.50 -1.11
CA MET A 126 -2.66 11.69 -1.46
C MET A 126 -3.92 11.82 -0.59
N LEU A 127 -4.62 10.71 -0.31
CA LEU A 127 -5.75 10.69 0.63
C LEU A 127 -5.29 10.92 2.08
N GLY A 128 -4.11 10.44 2.46
CA GLY A 128 -3.52 10.60 3.79
C GLY A 128 -3.09 12.05 4.09
N LEU A 129 -3.05 12.94 3.10
CA LEU A 129 -2.88 14.38 3.31
C LEU A 129 -4.15 15.06 3.88
N THR A 130 -5.25 14.32 4.05
CA THR A 130 -6.51 14.86 4.60
C THR A 130 -6.37 15.62 5.93
N PRO A 131 -5.51 15.23 6.89
CA PRO A 131 -5.31 16.03 8.11
C PRO A 131 -4.87 17.47 7.83
N LEU A 132 -4.03 17.71 6.81
CA LEU A 132 -3.59 19.06 6.43
C LEU A 132 -4.75 19.92 5.91
N PHE A 133 -5.68 19.31 5.15
CA PHE A 133 -6.84 20.00 4.62
C PHE A 133 -7.86 20.32 5.71
N VAL A 134 -8.04 19.43 6.69
CA VAL A 134 -9.00 19.60 7.79
C VAL A 134 -8.48 20.58 8.84
N SER A 135 -7.19 20.52 9.18
CA SER A 135 -6.56 21.39 10.17
C SER A 135 -6.24 22.80 9.64
N GLY A 136 -6.43 23.07 8.33
CA GLY A 136 -6.18 24.37 7.71
C GLY A 136 -4.70 24.73 7.52
N SER A 137 -3.78 23.91 8.03
CA SER A 137 -2.33 24.10 7.97
C SER A 137 -1.73 23.94 6.57
N PHE A 138 -2.50 23.53 5.56
CA PHE A 138 -2.01 23.38 4.18
C PHE A 138 -1.46 24.68 3.58
N PHE A 139 -1.96 25.84 4.00
CA PHE A 139 -1.52 27.16 3.52
C PHE A 139 -0.76 27.97 4.57
N THR A 140 -0.65 27.48 5.80
CA THR A 140 0.01 28.22 6.88
C THR A 140 1.51 28.00 6.78
N ILE A 141 2.18 28.91 6.09
CA ILE A 141 3.63 29.07 6.19
C ILE A 141 3.94 29.40 7.66
N ARG A 142 4.64 28.48 8.34
CA ARG A 142 5.34 28.80 9.58
C ARG A 142 6.81 29.08 9.28
#